data_AF-A0A4R1F6P6-F1
#
_entry.id   AF-A0A4R1F6P6-F1
#
_cell.length_a   1.000
_cell.length_b   1.000
_cell.length_c   1.000
_cell.angle_alpha   90.00
_cell.angle_beta   90.00
_cell.angle_gamma   90.00
#
_symmetry.space_group_name_H-M   'P 1'
#
loop_
_entity.id
_entity.type
_entity.pdbx_description
1 polymer ?
#
loop_
_entity_poly.entity_id
_entity_poly.type
_entity_poly.pdbx_seq_one_letter_code
_entity_poly.pdbx_strand_id
1 'polypeptide(L)'
;MRIEEMNKDLKQAYQTMVDTVEDLVVNQGENLQQALHTAEEQLSEWKELSQAEVEEITTELKHDFKKLDENLNESREAYKEEFKKEAAYVTDSVWSKLLAIMNTNTAQLIAFEKNLKDRVDAIKSDDHLTEHQEHTQWDSEHALWRAEIALWKKEHAEALDKLHTIETAIDQHSQLLDEHAQAITAHEAREHEHEETMAKAEKDPTSHVFEVKDEAKVAVHEQEKQEHQQHAELHDTMRKHHFAMMSLVNKLYKETRQATH
;
A
#
# COMPACT_ATOMS: atom_id res chain seq x y z
N MET A 1 48.19 -43.57 48.99
CA MET A 1 47.29 -42.86 49.93
C MET A 1 46.65 -41.64 49.28
N ARG A 2 47.36 -40.53 48.99
CA ARG A 2 46.72 -39.29 48.47
C ARG A 2 46.04 -39.38 47.08
N ILE A 3 46.51 -40.26 46.18
CA ILE A 3 45.96 -40.45 44.82
C ILE A 3 44.69 -41.32 44.84
N GLU A 4 44.60 -42.28 45.76
CA GLU A 4 43.41 -43.14 45.92
C GLU A 4 42.24 -42.40 46.59
N GLU A 5 42.54 -41.44 47.48
CA GLU A 5 41.55 -40.54 48.08
C GLU A 5 41.02 -39.52 47.05
N MET A 6 41.89 -38.85 46.28
CA MET A 6 41.48 -37.95 45.18
C MET A 6 40.52 -38.62 44.17
N ASN A 7 40.81 -39.87 43.77
CA ASN A 7 39.94 -40.60 42.84
C ASN A 7 38.57 -40.97 43.44
N LYS A 8 38.49 -41.11 44.77
CA LYS A 8 37.23 -41.40 45.46
C LYS A 8 36.36 -40.14 45.56
N ASP A 9 36.97 -39.00 45.84
CA ASP A 9 36.28 -37.72 45.99
C ASP A 9 35.73 -37.24 44.64
N LEU A 10 36.52 -37.35 43.56
CA LEU A 10 36.06 -37.07 42.19
C LEU A 10 34.93 -38.00 41.74
N LYS A 11 35.01 -39.30 42.08
CA LYS A 11 33.93 -40.26 41.77
C LYS A 11 32.63 -39.92 42.51
N GLN A 12 32.74 -39.52 43.78
CA GLN A 12 31.59 -39.12 44.59
C GLN A 12 30.98 -37.83 44.05
N ALA A 13 31.81 -36.86 43.68
CA ALA A 13 31.39 -35.59 43.09
C ALA A 13 30.66 -35.79 41.75
N TYR A 14 31.19 -36.64 40.86
CA TYR A 14 30.52 -37.01 39.61
C TYR A 14 29.17 -37.70 39.86
N GLN A 15 29.09 -38.63 40.81
CA GLN A 15 27.83 -39.28 41.18
C GLN A 15 26.81 -38.25 41.71
N THR A 16 27.22 -37.35 42.59
CA THR A 16 26.34 -36.29 43.11
C THR A 16 25.84 -35.39 41.99
N MET A 17 26.71 -35.02 41.03
CA MET A 17 26.29 -34.21 39.90
C MET A 17 25.22 -34.92 39.05
N VAL A 18 25.41 -36.22 38.77
CA VAL A 18 24.42 -37.03 38.04
C VAL A 18 23.10 -37.14 38.81
N ASP A 19 23.16 -37.33 40.13
CA ASP A 19 21.97 -37.42 41.00
C ASP A 19 21.17 -36.11 41.01
N THR A 20 21.85 -34.97 41.12
CA THR A 20 21.22 -33.66 41.07
C THR A 20 20.59 -33.40 39.70
N VAL A 21 21.30 -33.68 38.60
CA VAL A 21 20.76 -33.49 37.25
C VAL A 21 19.56 -34.41 36.99
N GLU A 22 19.60 -35.65 37.48
CA GLU A 22 18.45 -36.56 37.41
C GLU A 22 17.23 -35.99 38.11
N ASP A 23 17.37 -35.54 39.35
CA ASP A 23 16.23 -35.00 40.10
C ASP A 23 15.62 -33.77 39.41
N LEU A 24 16.47 -32.84 38.97
CA LEU A 24 16.03 -31.62 38.30
C LEU A 24 15.34 -31.90 36.95
N VAL A 25 15.91 -32.77 36.10
CA VAL A 25 15.33 -33.05 34.78
C VAL A 25 14.15 -34.00 34.87
N VAL A 26 14.26 -35.09 35.63
CA VAL A 26 13.29 -36.18 35.65
C VAL A 26 12.13 -35.89 36.59
N ASN A 27 12.40 -35.39 37.81
CA ASN A 27 11.36 -35.19 38.83
C ASN A 27 10.80 -33.77 38.81
N GLN A 28 11.66 -32.76 38.63
CA GLN A 28 11.26 -31.34 38.68
C GLN A 28 10.91 -30.78 37.29
N GLY A 29 11.30 -31.47 36.21
CA GLY A 29 10.96 -31.10 34.84
C GLY A 29 11.75 -29.90 34.30
N GLU A 30 12.91 -29.60 34.89
CA GLU A 30 13.82 -28.58 34.37
C GLU A 30 14.44 -29.02 33.04
N ASN A 31 14.90 -28.05 32.24
CA ASN A 31 15.67 -28.39 31.05
C ASN A 31 17.10 -28.82 31.43
N LEU A 32 17.69 -29.71 30.63
CA LEU A 32 19.00 -30.30 30.91
C LEU A 32 20.11 -29.25 31.11
N GLN A 33 20.06 -28.12 30.41
CA GLN A 33 21.08 -27.06 30.53
C GLN A 33 20.98 -26.31 31.85
N GLN A 34 19.76 -26.03 32.32
CA GLN A 34 19.50 -25.43 33.64
C GLN A 34 19.92 -26.40 34.75
N ALA A 35 19.53 -27.67 34.63
CA ALA A 35 19.89 -28.70 35.61
C ALA A 35 21.41 -28.88 35.75
N LEU A 36 22.15 -28.87 34.64
CA LEU A 36 23.62 -28.96 34.64
C LEU A 36 24.27 -27.75 35.31
N HIS A 37 23.74 -26.54 35.07
CA HIS A 37 24.26 -25.32 35.70
C HIS A 37 24.01 -25.30 37.21
N THR A 38 22.79 -25.65 37.64
CA THR A 38 22.44 -25.76 39.06
C THR A 38 23.28 -26.83 39.77
N ALA A 39 23.52 -27.97 39.12
CA ALA A 39 24.37 -29.03 39.68
C ALA A 39 25.85 -28.60 39.80
N GLU A 40 26.36 -27.85 38.82
CA GLU A 40 27.71 -27.26 38.85
C GLU A 40 27.87 -26.25 39.99
N GLU A 41 26.88 -25.36 40.18
CA GLU A 41 26.86 -24.40 41.29
C GLU A 41 26.85 -25.12 42.65
N GLN A 42 25.99 -26.12 42.83
CA GLN A 42 25.93 -26.90 44.07
C GLN A 42 27.23 -27.66 44.36
N LEU A 43 27.89 -28.18 43.32
CA LEU A 43 29.16 -28.89 43.47
C LEU A 43 30.31 -27.93 43.80
N SER A 44 30.25 -26.68 43.33
CA SER A 44 31.23 -25.63 43.63
C SER A 44 31.25 -25.18 45.09
N GLU A 45 30.18 -25.48 45.86
CA GLU A 45 30.11 -25.21 47.29
C GLU A 45 30.90 -26.23 48.14
N TRP A 46 31.35 -27.33 47.53
CA TRP A 46 32.13 -28.36 48.22
C TRP A 46 33.55 -27.87 48.51
N LYS A 47 33.87 -27.67 49.80
CA LYS A 47 35.20 -27.20 50.26
C LYS A 47 36.36 -28.12 49.89
N GLU A 48 36.05 -29.35 49.51
CA GLU A 48 37.00 -30.41 49.18
C GLU A 48 37.39 -30.41 47.69
N LEU A 49 36.67 -29.65 46.85
CA LEU A 49 36.92 -29.53 45.42
C LEU A 49 37.38 -28.12 45.05
N SER A 50 38.35 -28.05 44.15
CA SER A 50 38.72 -26.81 43.48
C SER A 50 37.76 -26.52 42.32
N GLN A 51 37.70 -25.25 41.90
CA GLN A 51 36.92 -24.85 40.73
C GLN A 51 37.32 -25.62 39.47
N ALA A 52 38.61 -25.91 39.29
CA ALA A 52 39.10 -26.69 38.15
C ALA A 52 38.58 -28.13 38.15
N GLU A 53 38.44 -28.75 39.32
CA GLU A 53 37.90 -30.11 39.46
C GLU A 53 36.38 -30.14 39.19
N VAL A 54 35.64 -29.10 39.59
CA VAL A 54 34.21 -28.94 39.28
C VAL A 54 33.98 -28.75 37.78
N GLU A 55 34.81 -27.93 37.12
CA GLU A 55 34.78 -27.73 35.68
C GLU A 55 35.14 -29.02 34.92
N GLU A 56 36.10 -29.80 35.41
CA GLU A 56 36.49 -31.10 34.84
C GLU A 56 35.32 -32.10 34.91
N ILE A 57 34.69 -32.25 36.08
CA ILE A 57 33.53 -33.14 36.27
C ILE A 57 32.36 -32.72 35.39
N THR A 58 32.08 -31.42 35.31
CA THR A 58 31.02 -30.87 34.46
C THR A 58 31.28 -31.15 32.99
N THR A 59 32.54 -31.01 32.57
CA THR A 59 32.97 -31.28 31.19
C THR A 59 32.82 -32.77 30.86
N GLU A 60 33.22 -33.64 31.78
CA GLU A 60 33.08 -35.09 31.62
C GLU A 60 31.61 -35.52 31.51
N LEU A 61 30.74 -34.99 32.38
CA LEU A 61 29.30 -35.28 32.33
C LEU A 61 28.66 -34.81 31.01
N LYS A 62 29.02 -33.62 30.52
CA LYS A 62 28.56 -33.11 29.21
C LYS A 62 29.04 -34.00 28.07
N HIS A 63 30.29 -34.45 28.13
CA HIS A 63 30.85 -35.37 27.15
C HIS A 63 30.13 -36.73 27.15
N ASP A 64 29.78 -37.24 28.33
CA ASP A 64 29.01 -38.48 28.48
C ASP A 64 27.60 -38.39 27.91
N PHE A 65 26.89 -37.28 28.14
CA PHE A 65 25.60 -37.04 27.49
C PHE A 65 25.71 -36.97 25.97
N LYS A 66 26.75 -36.32 25.45
CA LYS A 66 26.98 -36.23 24.00
C LYS A 66 27.26 -37.60 23.39
N LYS A 67 28.13 -38.40 24.02
CA LYS A 67 28.41 -39.78 23.59
C LYS A 67 27.16 -40.65 23.65
N LEU A 68 26.29 -40.44 24.63
CA LEU A 68 25.05 -41.20 24.76
C LEU A 68 24.03 -40.82 23.69
N ASP A 69 23.94 -39.53 23.33
CA ASP A 69 23.13 -39.01 22.23
C ASP A 69 23.57 -39.58 20.87
N GLU A 70 24.88 -39.57 20.59
CA GLU A 70 25.44 -40.06 19.32
C GLU A 70 25.22 -41.58 19.11
N ASN A 71 25.18 -42.36 20.20
CA ASN A 71 25.10 -43.83 20.15
C ASN A 71 23.73 -44.41 20.55
N LEU A 72 22.71 -43.56 20.73
CA LEU A 72 21.37 -43.94 21.19
C LEU A 72 20.61 -44.88 20.21
N ASN A 73 21.09 -44.99 18.96
CA ASN A 73 20.56 -45.89 17.93
C ASN A 73 21.11 -47.33 17.98
N GLU A 74 22.16 -47.59 18.76
CA GLU A 74 22.75 -48.93 18.93
C GLU A 74 22.07 -49.69 20.10
N SER A 75 22.27 -51.01 20.19
CA SER A 75 21.68 -51.81 21.28
C SER A 75 22.18 -51.29 22.64
N ARG A 76 21.28 -50.68 23.42
CA ARG A 76 21.56 -50.02 24.72
C ARG A 76 22.39 -50.88 25.68
N GLU A 77 22.22 -52.20 25.65
CA GLU A 77 22.98 -53.15 26.48
C GLU A 77 24.38 -53.48 25.93
N ALA A 78 24.56 -53.46 24.60
CA ALA A 78 25.87 -53.68 23.99
C ALA A 78 26.78 -52.47 24.23
N TYR A 79 26.24 -51.26 24.11
CA TYR A 79 26.98 -50.02 24.33
C TYR A 79 27.26 -49.75 25.82
N LYS A 80 26.38 -50.18 26.73
CA LYS A 80 26.58 -50.09 28.19
C LYS A 80 27.93 -50.67 28.64
N GLU A 81 28.31 -51.84 28.13
CA GLU A 81 29.55 -52.52 28.52
C GLU A 81 30.80 -51.92 27.85
N GLU A 82 30.64 -51.14 26.78
CA GLU A 82 31.71 -50.38 26.14
C GLU A 82 31.91 -49.02 26.83
N PHE A 83 30.81 -48.31 27.09
CA PHE A 83 30.79 -47.04 27.83
C PHE A 83 31.40 -47.15 29.23
N LYS A 84 31.07 -48.21 29.97
CA LYS A 84 31.69 -48.50 31.30
C LYS A 84 33.20 -48.75 31.24
N LYS A 85 33.75 -49.19 30.10
CA LYS A 85 35.20 -49.43 29.97
C LYS A 85 35.96 -48.13 29.74
N GLU A 86 35.32 -47.16 29.10
CA GLU A 86 35.92 -45.87 28.78
C GLU A 86 35.75 -44.85 29.92
N ALA A 87 34.62 -44.89 30.63
CA ALA A 87 34.31 -43.95 31.68
C ALA A 87 34.72 -44.47 33.07
N ALA A 88 35.72 -43.85 33.69
CA ALA A 88 36.31 -44.29 34.97
C ALA A 88 35.34 -44.28 36.16
N TYR A 89 34.22 -43.56 36.06
CA TYR A 89 33.31 -43.26 37.19
C TYR A 89 31.90 -43.83 37.03
N VAL A 90 31.57 -44.44 35.88
CA VAL A 90 30.21 -44.87 35.55
C VAL A 90 29.90 -46.23 36.18
N THR A 91 28.93 -46.23 37.10
CA THR A 91 28.33 -47.45 37.66
C THR A 91 27.05 -47.82 36.92
N ASP A 92 26.50 -49.02 37.18
CA ASP A 92 25.16 -49.40 36.69
C ASP A 92 24.06 -48.40 37.12
N SER A 93 24.22 -47.81 38.30
CA SER A 93 23.30 -46.79 38.81
C SER A 93 23.42 -45.50 38.00
N VAL A 94 24.63 -44.96 37.83
CA VAL A 94 24.89 -43.77 36.98
C VAL A 94 24.33 -43.96 35.58
N TRP A 95 24.58 -45.12 34.97
CA TRP A 95 24.11 -45.43 33.61
C TRP A 95 22.59 -45.34 33.49
N SER A 96 21.87 -45.88 34.47
CA SER A 96 20.39 -45.87 34.49
C SER A 96 19.86 -44.43 34.58
N LYS A 97 20.52 -43.56 35.35
CA LYS A 97 20.16 -42.15 35.53
C LYS A 97 20.42 -41.34 34.28
N LEU A 98 21.57 -41.51 33.63
CA LEU A 98 21.89 -40.86 32.35
C LEU A 98 20.85 -41.19 31.26
N LEU A 99 20.42 -42.45 31.18
CA LEU A 99 19.34 -42.85 30.28
C LEU A 99 18.00 -42.20 30.63
N ALA A 100 17.65 -42.12 31.92
CA ALA A 100 16.41 -41.49 32.37
C ALA A 100 16.37 -40.00 31.99
N ILE A 101 17.44 -39.27 32.25
CA ILE A 101 17.61 -37.85 31.91
C ILE A 101 17.41 -37.62 30.40
N MET A 102 18.05 -38.43 29.56
CA MET A 102 17.95 -38.30 28.10
C MET A 102 16.56 -38.64 27.55
N ASN A 103 15.91 -39.67 28.10
CA ASN A 103 14.53 -40.01 27.71
C ASN A 103 13.55 -38.88 28.08
N THR A 104 13.71 -38.27 29.27
CA THR A 104 12.85 -37.16 29.70
C THR A 104 13.07 -35.90 28.87
N ASN A 105 14.33 -35.53 28.58
CA ASN A 105 14.65 -34.39 27.74
C ASN A 105 14.07 -34.55 26.31
N THR A 106 14.16 -35.76 25.74
CA THR A 106 13.56 -36.08 24.44
C THR A 106 12.03 -35.97 24.48
N ALA A 107 11.39 -36.46 25.54
CA ALA A 107 9.94 -36.37 25.71
C ALA A 107 9.45 -34.92 25.85
N GLN A 108 10.19 -34.07 26.58
CA GLN A 108 9.91 -32.64 26.71
C GLN A 108 9.98 -31.92 25.36
N LEU A 109 10.99 -32.22 24.53
CA LEU A 109 11.13 -31.63 23.20
C LEU A 109 9.97 -32.01 22.27
N ILE A 110 9.59 -33.30 22.25
CA ILE A 110 8.45 -33.78 21.46
C ILE A 110 7.14 -33.13 21.93
N ALA A 111 6.95 -32.98 23.25
CA ALA A 111 5.78 -32.32 23.81
C ALA A 111 5.71 -30.83 23.44
N PHE A 112 6.85 -30.13 23.44
CA PHE A 112 6.96 -28.74 23.03
C PHE A 112 6.64 -28.56 21.54
N GLU A 113 7.22 -29.39 20.66
CA GLU A 113 6.95 -29.37 19.22
C GLU A 113 5.46 -29.60 18.94
N LYS A 114 4.85 -30.58 19.62
CA LYS A 114 3.42 -30.84 19.52
C LYS A 114 2.59 -29.62 19.96
N ASN A 115 2.94 -28.99 21.08
CA ASN A 115 2.24 -27.80 21.56
C ASN A 115 2.33 -26.63 20.56
N LEU A 116 3.50 -26.40 19.96
CA LEU A 116 3.65 -25.38 18.91
C LEU A 116 2.77 -25.68 17.70
N LYS A 117 2.74 -26.94 17.25
CA LYS A 117 1.90 -27.37 16.14
C LYS A 117 0.42 -27.17 16.43
N ASP A 118 -0.05 -27.61 17.60
CA ASP A 118 -1.44 -27.44 18.03
C ASP A 118 -1.82 -25.94 18.12
N ARG A 119 -0.90 -25.06 18.56
CA ARG A 119 -1.11 -23.61 18.58
C ARG A 119 -1.16 -22.99 17.18
N VAL A 120 -0.30 -23.42 16.26
CA VAL A 120 -0.31 -22.96 14.86
C VAL A 120 -1.61 -23.38 14.17
N ASP A 121 -2.07 -24.61 14.41
CA ASP A 121 -3.32 -25.13 13.86
C ASP A 121 -4.53 -24.42 14.50
N ALA A 122 -4.48 -24.06 15.79
CA ALA A 122 -5.51 -23.25 16.44
C ALA A 122 -5.56 -21.77 15.97
N ILE A 123 -4.43 -21.20 15.53
CA ILE A 123 -4.37 -19.84 14.96
C ILE A 123 -4.89 -19.81 13.52
N LYS A 124 -4.73 -20.90 12.77
CA LYS A 124 -5.39 -21.11 11.47
C LYS A 124 -6.85 -21.53 11.68
N SER A 125 -7.63 -20.70 12.35
CA SER A 125 -9.09 -20.89 12.34
C SER A 125 -9.65 -20.64 10.93
N ASP A 126 -10.79 -21.25 10.62
CA ASP A 126 -11.53 -20.98 9.38
C ASP A 126 -11.84 -19.49 9.21
N ASP A 127 -11.98 -18.75 10.32
CA ASP A 127 -12.15 -17.30 10.32
C ASP A 127 -10.94 -16.57 9.71
N HIS A 128 -9.71 -16.93 10.09
CA HIS A 128 -8.50 -16.31 9.54
C HIS A 128 -8.31 -16.60 8.05
N LEU A 129 -8.72 -17.78 7.58
CA LEU A 129 -8.71 -18.10 6.15
C LEU A 129 -9.76 -17.27 5.39
N THR A 130 -10.92 -17.04 6.01
CA THR A 130 -11.98 -16.18 5.47
C THR A 130 -11.53 -14.73 5.38
N GLU A 131 -10.89 -14.20 6.44
CA GLU A 131 -10.31 -12.85 6.45
C GLU A 131 -9.28 -12.66 5.33
N HIS A 132 -8.44 -13.67 5.05
CA HIS A 132 -7.52 -13.62 3.90
C HIS A 132 -8.22 -13.54 2.54
N GLN A 133 -9.34 -14.26 2.37
CA GLN A 133 -10.14 -14.19 1.15
C GLN A 133 -10.79 -12.81 1.00
N GLU A 134 -11.35 -12.26 2.08
CA GLU A 134 -11.93 -10.93 2.13
C GLU A 134 -10.89 -9.86 1.79
N HIS A 135 -9.69 -9.91 2.41
CA HIS A 135 -8.60 -8.97 2.11
C HIS A 135 -8.18 -9.02 0.64
N THR A 136 -8.10 -10.22 0.06
CA THR A 136 -7.75 -10.39 -1.36
C THR A 136 -8.83 -9.78 -2.27
N GLN A 137 -10.11 -9.94 -1.89
CA GLN A 137 -11.22 -9.32 -2.61
C GLN A 137 -11.15 -7.79 -2.50
N TRP A 138 -10.96 -7.24 -1.29
CA TRP A 138 -10.84 -5.81 -1.08
C TRP A 138 -9.66 -5.21 -1.85
N ASP A 139 -8.52 -5.90 -1.92
CA ASP A 139 -7.38 -5.44 -2.73
C ASP A 139 -7.74 -5.32 -4.22
N SER A 140 -8.55 -6.26 -4.72
CA SER A 140 -9.05 -6.23 -6.10
C SER A 140 -10.04 -5.09 -6.33
N GLU A 141 -10.96 -4.87 -5.38
CA GLU A 141 -11.91 -3.74 -5.41
C GLU A 141 -11.18 -2.40 -5.33
N HIS A 142 -10.19 -2.27 -4.44
CA HIS A 142 -9.35 -1.08 -4.34
C HIS A 142 -8.57 -0.82 -5.63
N ALA A 143 -8.06 -1.85 -6.29
CA ALA A 143 -7.37 -1.70 -7.58
C ALA A 143 -8.33 -1.17 -8.66
N LEU A 144 -9.56 -1.69 -8.71
CA LEU A 144 -10.61 -1.22 -9.62
C LEU A 144 -10.96 0.24 -9.35
N TRP A 145 -11.28 0.61 -8.10
CA TRP A 145 -11.65 1.98 -7.75
C TRP A 145 -10.53 2.98 -8.05
N ARG A 146 -9.26 2.60 -7.83
CA ARG A 146 -8.12 3.45 -8.21
C ARG A 146 -8.05 3.68 -9.72
N ALA A 147 -8.34 2.65 -10.52
CA ALA A 147 -8.38 2.78 -11.98
C ALA A 147 -9.54 3.68 -12.42
N GLU A 148 -10.73 3.54 -11.83
CA GLU A 148 -11.90 4.40 -12.09
C GLU A 148 -11.60 5.87 -11.73
N ILE A 149 -11.04 6.12 -10.54
CA ILE A 149 -10.64 7.48 -10.13
C ILE A 149 -9.61 8.08 -11.10
N ALA A 150 -8.66 7.27 -11.60
CA ALA A 150 -7.69 7.74 -12.59
C ALA A 150 -8.37 8.12 -13.92
N LEU A 151 -9.35 7.32 -14.36
CA LEU A 151 -10.17 7.64 -15.53
C LEU A 151 -10.96 8.93 -15.33
N TRP A 152 -11.70 9.07 -14.22
CA TRP A 152 -12.49 10.27 -13.94
C TRP A 152 -11.62 11.53 -13.84
N LYS A 153 -10.41 11.42 -13.28
CA LYS A 153 -9.46 12.54 -13.26
C LYS A 153 -9.05 12.97 -14.67
N LYS A 154 -8.84 12.01 -15.59
CA LYS A 154 -8.55 12.31 -16.99
C LYS A 154 -9.75 12.97 -17.67
N GLU A 155 -10.95 12.44 -17.47
CA GLU A 155 -12.19 13.01 -18.01
C GLU A 155 -12.44 14.43 -17.49
N HIS A 156 -12.15 14.69 -16.21
CA HIS A 156 -12.20 16.04 -15.63
C HIS A 156 -11.19 16.98 -16.28
N ALA A 157 -9.95 16.54 -16.51
CA ALA A 157 -8.96 17.37 -17.21
C ALA A 157 -9.39 17.70 -18.65
N GLU A 158 -9.95 16.73 -19.38
CA GLU A 158 -10.50 16.95 -20.71
C GLU A 158 -11.72 17.89 -20.70
N ALA A 159 -12.58 17.79 -19.68
CA ALA A 159 -13.72 18.69 -19.51
C ALA A 159 -13.27 20.14 -19.26
N LEU A 160 -12.22 20.34 -18.46
CA LEU A 160 -11.64 21.67 -18.21
C LEU A 160 -11.06 22.27 -19.50
N ASP A 161 -10.37 21.48 -20.32
CA ASP A 161 -9.84 21.93 -21.62
C ASP A 161 -10.97 22.35 -22.59
N LYS A 162 -12.06 21.56 -22.63
CA LYS A 162 -13.26 21.90 -23.40
C LYS A 162 -13.91 23.20 -22.91
N LEU A 163 -13.98 23.42 -21.59
CA LEU A 163 -14.51 24.65 -21.00
C LEU A 163 -13.68 25.87 -21.38
N HIS A 164 -12.34 25.77 -21.34
CA HIS A 164 -11.45 26.84 -21.77
C HIS A 164 -11.61 27.16 -23.27
N THR A 165 -11.81 26.14 -24.10
CA THR A 165 -12.10 26.32 -25.52
C THR A 165 -13.43 27.05 -25.73
N ILE A 166 -14.46 26.73 -24.95
CA ILE A 166 -15.76 27.43 -24.98
C ILE A 166 -15.60 28.88 -24.54
N GLU A 167 -14.86 29.15 -23.46
CA GLU A 167 -14.56 30.50 -22.98
C GLU A 167 -13.90 31.34 -24.07
N THR A 168 -12.85 30.81 -24.70
CA THR A 168 -12.16 31.47 -25.82
C THR A 168 -13.12 31.78 -26.99
N ALA A 169 -14.01 30.84 -27.32
CA ALA A 169 -14.99 31.04 -28.40
C ALA A 169 -16.04 32.12 -28.04
N ILE A 170 -16.44 32.23 -26.77
CA ILE A 170 -17.34 33.28 -26.29
C ILE A 170 -16.67 34.65 -26.42
N ASP A 171 -15.40 34.77 -26.03
CA ASP A 171 -14.64 36.02 -26.16
C ASP A 171 -14.50 36.47 -27.61
N GLN A 172 -14.16 35.53 -28.51
CA GLN A 172 -14.11 35.81 -29.95
C GLN A 172 -15.47 36.25 -30.49
N HIS A 173 -16.56 35.62 -30.05
CA HIS A 173 -17.89 36.03 -30.46
C HIS A 173 -18.26 37.42 -29.93
N SER A 174 -17.80 37.79 -28.72
CA SER A 174 -17.98 39.14 -28.20
C SER A 174 -17.29 40.19 -29.08
N GLN A 175 -16.06 39.91 -29.52
CA GLN A 175 -15.34 40.81 -30.44
C GLN A 175 -16.07 40.97 -31.77
N LEU A 176 -16.57 39.88 -32.35
CA LEU A 176 -17.38 39.92 -33.58
C LEU A 176 -18.69 40.72 -33.40
N LEU A 177 -19.31 40.67 -32.22
CA LEU A 177 -20.48 41.48 -31.92
C LEU A 177 -20.14 42.97 -31.86
N ASP A 178 -19.00 43.33 -31.28
CA ASP A 178 -18.52 44.73 -31.24
C ASP A 178 -18.21 45.23 -32.66
N GLU A 179 -17.54 44.42 -33.48
CA GLU A 179 -17.27 44.74 -34.89
C GLU A 179 -18.58 44.92 -35.69
N HIS A 180 -19.55 44.02 -35.51
CA HIS A 180 -20.86 44.12 -36.17
C HIS A 180 -21.64 45.36 -35.72
N ALA A 181 -21.62 45.68 -34.42
CA ALA A 181 -22.24 46.89 -33.90
C ALA A 181 -21.61 48.15 -34.52
N GLN A 182 -20.28 48.22 -34.61
CA GLN A 182 -19.57 49.32 -35.27
C GLN A 182 -19.93 49.41 -36.77
N ALA A 183 -20.02 48.26 -37.46
CA ALA A 183 -20.41 48.22 -38.87
C ALA A 183 -21.83 48.76 -39.09
N ILE A 184 -22.79 48.40 -38.22
CA ILE A 184 -24.16 48.94 -38.26
C ILE A 184 -24.14 50.45 -38.04
N THR A 185 -23.44 50.95 -37.01
CA THR A 185 -23.36 52.40 -36.75
C THR A 185 -22.75 53.16 -37.94
N ALA A 186 -21.73 52.59 -38.59
CA ALA A 186 -21.14 53.19 -39.78
C ALA A 186 -22.08 53.16 -41.00
N HIS A 187 -22.90 52.12 -41.13
CA HIS A 187 -23.94 52.05 -42.17
C HIS A 187 -25.06 53.06 -41.91
N GLU A 188 -25.58 53.15 -40.69
CA GLU A 188 -26.61 54.13 -40.29
C GLU A 188 -26.16 55.57 -40.56
N ALA A 189 -24.89 55.89 -40.27
CA ALA A 189 -24.34 57.22 -40.56
C ALA A 189 -24.31 57.54 -42.06
N ARG A 190 -23.96 56.55 -42.91
CA ARG A 190 -23.95 56.68 -44.37
C ARG A 190 -25.36 56.83 -44.93
N GLU A 191 -26.30 56.00 -44.49
CA GLU A 191 -27.71 56.10 -44.87
C GLU A 191 -28.27 57.49 -44.49
N HIS A 192 -27.94 57.99 -43.30
CA HIS A 192 -28.39 59.32 -42.86
C HIS A 192 -27.85 60.45 -43.74
N GLU A 193 -26.56 60.44 -44.09
CA GLU A 193 -25.97 61.43 -45.00
C GLU A 193 -26.62 61.38 -46.39
N HIS A 194 -26.93 60.17 -46.88
CA HIS A 194 -27.63 60.00 -48.14
C HIS A 194 -29.06 60.56 -48.08
N GLU A 195 -29.81 60.26 -47.02
CA GLU A 195 -31.16 60.78 -46.80
C GLU A 195 -31.18 62.32 -46.72
N GLU A 196 -30.23 62.93 -46.01
CA GLU A 196 -30.09 64.39 -46.02
C GLU A 196 -29.85 64.96 -47.42
N THR A 197 -29.03 64.26 -48.20
CA THR A 197 -28.71 64.65 -49.58
C THR A 197 -29.95 64.53 -50.47
N MET A 198 -30.76 63.48 -50.29
CA MET A 198 -32.04 63.30 -50.96
C MET A 198 -33.02 64.42 -50.59
N ALA A 199 -33.23 64.67 -49.30
CA ALA A 199 -34.17 65.69 -48.82
C ALA A 199 -33.79 67.12 -49.24
N LYS A 200 -32.48 67.45 -49.32
CA LYS A 200 -32.01 68.74 -49.86
C LYS A 200 -32.34 68.88 -51.34
N ALA A 201 -32.18 67.79 -52.06
CA ALA A 201 -32.36 67.75 -53.49
C ALA A 201 -33.88 67.86 -53.83
N GLU A 202 -34.76 67.17 -53.09
CA GLU A 202 -36.24 67.23 -53.28
C GLU A 202 -36.81 68.64 -53.15
N LYS A 203 -36.12 69.54 -52.42
CA LYS A 203 -36.55 70.94 -52.22
C LYS A 203 -36.33 71.85 -53.44
N ASP A 204 -35.47 71.47 -54.39
CA ASP A 204 -35.22 72.24 -55.63
C ASP A 204 -35.18 71.30 -56.87
N PRO A 205 -36.36 70.83 -57.35
CA PRO A 205 -36.45 69.82 -58.40
C PRO A 205 -36.04 70.30 -59.80
N THR A 206 -35.94 71.62 -60.02
CA THR A 206 -35.64 72.22 -61.34
C THR A 206 -34.17 72.52 -61.54
N SER A 207 -33.32 72.22 -60.55
CA SER A 207 -31.88 72.31 -60.68
C SER A 207 -31.36 71.27 -61.67
N HIS A 208 -30.67 71.71 -62.72
CA HIS A 208 -30.05 70.82 -63.73
C HIS A 208 -28.96 69.90 -63.14
N VAL A 209 -28.51 70.19 -61.90
CA VAL A 209 -27.63 69.32 -61.09
C VAL A 209 -28.36 68.09 -60.55
N PHE A 210 -29.70 68.13 -60.46
CA PHE A 210 -30.54 67.05 -59.94
C PHE A 210 -30.79 65.97 -61.00
N GLU A 211 -31.14 66.36 -62.23
CA GLU A 211 -31.53 65.45 -63.32
C GLU A 211 -30.39 64.45 -63.70
N VAL A 212 -29.13 64.90 -63.70
CA VAL A 212 -27.95 64.05 -63.95
C VAL A 212 -27.56 63.21 -62.72
N LYS A 213 -27.94 63.63 -61.51
CA LYS A 213 -27.67 62.89 -60.27
C LYS A 213 -28.71 61.81 -59.99
N ASP A 214 -29.94 61.96 -60.46
CA ASP A 214 -31.06 61.06 -60.16
C ASP A 214 -30.89 59.66 -60.79
N GLU A 215 -30.46 59.57 -62.05
CA GLU A 215 -30.17 58.28 -62.69
C GLU A 215 -28.97 57.54 -62.05
N ALA A 216 -27.95 58.28 -61.60
CA ALA A 216 -26.81 57.71 -60.87
C ALA A 216 -27.18 57.27 -59.44
N LYS A 217 -28.20 57.90 -58.82
CA LYS A 217 -28.68 57.58 -57.48
C LYS A 217 -29.49 56.29 -57.41
N VAL A 218 -30.17 55.88 -58.48
CA VAL A 218 -30.88 54.58 -58.52
C VAL A 218 -29.92 53.42 -58.22
N ALA A 219 -28.71 53.46 -58.79
CA ALA A 219 -27.67 52.46 -58.51
C ALA A 219 -27.18 52.51 -57.06
N VAL A 220 -27.07 53.70 -56.47
CA VAL A 220 -26.68 53.89 -55.05
C VAL A 220 -27.75 53.33 -54.12
N HIS A 221 -29.04 53.63 -54.35
CA HIS A 221 -30.14 53.08 -53.55
C HIS A 221 -30.24 51.56 -53.65
N GLU A 222 -30.00 51.00 -54.84
CA GLU A 222 -29.98 49.55 -55.01
C GLU A 222 -28.81 48.91 -54.25
N GLN A 223 -27.63 49.55 -54.26
CA GLN A 223 -26.49 49.13 -53.45
C GLN A 223 -26.79 49.21 -51.95
N GLU A 224 -27.37 50.31 -51.46
CA GLU A 224 -27.73 50.45 -50.03
C GLU A 224 -28.73 49.40 -49.57
N LYS A 225 -29.75 49.11 -50.39
CA LYS A 225 -30.70 48.02 -50.11
C LYS A 225 -30.01 46.67 -50.00
N GLN A 226 -29.04 46.40 -50.88
CA GLN A 226 -28.27 45.16 -50.85
C GLN A 226 -27.37 45.10 -49.60
N GLU A 227 -26.68 46.19 -49.26
CA GLU A 227 -25.87 46.29 -48.04
C GLU A 227 -26.73 46.08 -46.79
N HIS A 228 -27.88 46.75 -46.70
CA HIS A 228 -28.82 46.60 -45.59
C HIS A 228 -29.34 45.17 -45.47
N GLN A 229 -29.74 44.55 -46.59
CA GLN A 229 -30.20 43.16 -46.61
C GLN A 229 -29.11 42.19 -46.13
N GLN A 230 -27.86 42.40 -46.55
CA GLN A 230 -26.72 41.60 -46.08
C GLN A 230 -26.50 41.75 -44.57
N HIS A 231 -26.55 42.99 -44.05
CA HIS A 231 -26.43 43.24 -42.61
C HIS A 231 -27.58 42.60 -41.81
N ALA A 232 -28.81 42.63 -42.33
CA ALA A 232 -29.98 42.02 -41.71
C ALA A 232 -29.86 40.49 -41.66
N GLU A 233 -29.43 39.85 -42.75
CA GLU A 233 -29.20 38.39 -42.81
C GLU A 233 -28.07 37.94 -41.88
N LEU A 234 -26.98 38.71 -41.84
CA LEU A 234 -25.87 38.46 -40.91
C LEU A 234 -26.35 38.57 -39.46
N HIS A 235 -27.07 39.64 -39.12
CA HIS A 235 -27.60 39.87 -37.78
C HIS A 235 -28.53 38.73 -37.33
N ASP A 236 -29.43 38.25 -38.21
CA ASP A 236 -30.32 37.14 -37.87
C ASP A 236 -29.57 35.83 -37.61
N THR A 237 -28.54 35.55 -38.43
CA THR A 237 -27.63 34.41 -38.22
C THR A 237 -26.91 34.51 -36.87
N MET A 238 -26.28 35.66 -36.59
CA MET A 238 -25.57 35.90 -35.33
C MET A 238 -26.50 35.77 -34.12
N ARG A 239 -27.70 36.32 -34.20
CA ARG A 239 -28.73 36.24 -33.16
C ARG A 239 -29.11 34.79 -32.85
N LYS A 240 -29.36 33.98 -33.88
CA LYS A 240 -29.70 32.54 -33.71
C LYS A 240 -28.56 31.79 -33.02
N HIS A 241 -27.32 31.99 -33.46
CA HIS A 241 -26.15 31.36 -32.86
C HIS A 241 -25.93 31.81 -31.42
N HIS A 242 -26.10 33.11 -31.13
CA HIS A 242 -26.00 33.66 -29.78
C HIS A 242 -26.97 32.97 -28.83
N PHE A 243 -28.26 32.90 -29.16
CA PHE A 243 -29.26 32.28 -28.29
C PHE A 243 -28.99 30.78 -28.08
N ALA A 244 -28.60 30.06 -29.13
CA ALA A 244 -28.27 28.64 -29.02
C ALA A 244 -27.07 28.42 -28.06
N MET A 245 -26.00 29.19 -28.23
CA MET A 245 -24.80 29.08 -27.39
C MET A 245 -25.10 29.44 -25.94
N MET A 246 -25.76 30.57 -25.68
CA MET A 246 -26.11 30.99 -24.32
C MET A 246 -27.06 30.00 -23.63
N SER A 247 -27.95 29.34 -24.37
CA SER A 247 -28.80 28.28 -23.80
C SER A 247 -27.97 27.09 -23.31
N LEU A 248 -26.96 26.66 -24.08
CA LEU A 248 -26.08 25.54 -23.71
C LEU A 248 -25.20 25.90 -22.51
N VAL A 249 -24.62 27.11 -22.50
CA VAL A 249 -23.81 27.60 -21.38
C VAL A 249 -24.64 27.67 -20.09
N ASN A 250 -25.85 28.23 -20.16
CA ASN A 250 -26.75 28.30 -19.00
C ASN A 250 -27.17 26.92 -18.49
N LYS A 251 -27.38 25.95 -19.39
CA LYS A 251 -27.67 24.57 -18.99
C LYS A 251 -26.49 23.98 -18.23
N LEU A 252 -25.28 24.07 -18.78
CA LEU A 252 -24.07 23.56 -18.14
C LEU A 252 -23.85 24.18 -16.75
N TYR A 253 -24.06 25.49 -16.61
CA TYR A 253 -23.98 26.20 -15.35
C TYR A 253 -24.99 25.69 -14.30
N LYS A 254 -26.23 25.37 -14.72
CA LYS A 254 -27.25 24.83 -13.80
C LYS A 254 -26.91 23.43 -13.30
N GLU A 255 -26.54 22.53 -14.22
CA GLU A 255 -26.21 21.14 -13.90
C GLU A 255 -25.00 21.06 -12.95
N THR A 256 -23.97 21.88 -13.19
CA THR A 256 -22.75 21.90 -12.35
C THR A 256 -23.02 22.38 -10.92
N ARG A 257 -23.99 23.28 -10.71
CA ARG A 257 -24.40 23.73 -9.37
C ARG A 257 -25.30 22.75 -8.63
N GLN A 258 -26.01 21.88 -9.36
CA GLN A 258 -26.87 20.86 -8.74
C GLN A 258 -26.06 19.62 -8.35
N ALA A 259 -25.01 19.29 -9.11
CA ALA A 259 -24.12 18.16 -8.83
C ALA A 259 -23.20 18.35 -7.61
N THR A 260 -23.20 19.53 -6.97
CA THR A 260 -22.34 19.86 -5.81
C THR A 260 -23.03 19.69 -4.45
N HIS A 261 -24.20 19.04 -4.40
CA HIS A 261 -24.96 18.70 -3.18
C HIS A 261 -25.12 17.18 -3.05
#